data_AF-A0A2E5MEI3-F1
#
_entry.id   AF-A0A2E5MEI3-F1
#
_cell.length_a   1.000
_cell.length_b   1.000
_cell.length_c   1.000
_cell.angle_alpha   90.00
_cell.angle_beta   90.00
_cell.angle_gamma   90.00
#
_symmetry.space_group_name_H-M   'P 1'
#
loop_
_entity.id
_entity.type
_entity.pdbx_description
1 polymer ?
#
loop_
_entity_poly.entity_id
_entity_poly.type
_entity_poly.pdbx_seq_one_letter_code
_entity_poly.pdbx_strand_id
1 'polypeptide(L)'
;MGVIRNQSITNSINLYLGIVIGAINTILIFPYVFESNPEYWGLLQILVSYSLIFSTFSHLGSPHILLRYFPKANNKSQLIGFLISICFIGYLIFLLIFVFFQNFLLDSLDSTQLVKDNFYLIGFLVFSLSFFDLLSSLSRSYLDSSTPVFFSEVFIRLCVSILLIIYNYEFINFNSFLILFIVIYLSKFLLFLSIQLKNNYLTFSFNFSNINIKEKFKYGFYVLTAGGSAVIVSRFDILMIEYFIDLKHVAY
;
A
#
# COMPACT_ATOMS: atom_id res chain seq x y z
N MET A 1 -17.85 21.48 14.58
CA MET A 1 -16.99 20.60 15.40
C MET A 1 -17.48 19.14 15.51
N GLY A 2 -18.79 18.85 15.33
CA GLY A 2 -19.31 17.48 15.46
C GLY A 2 -18.77 16.45 14.47
N VAL A 3 -18.57 16.84 13.20
CA VAL A 3 -18.03 15.94 12.15
C VAL A 3 -16.61 15.47 12.48
N ILE A 4 -15.74 16.40 12.89
CA ILE A 4 -14.34 16.11 13.27
C ILE A 4 -14.29 15.20 14.51
N ARG A 5 -15.15 15.46 15.51
CA ARG A 5 -15.26 14.63 16.71
C ARG A 5 -15.68 13.20 16.36
N ASN A 6 -16.73 13.05 15.56
CA ASN A 6 -17.24 11.75 15.17
C ASN A 6 -16.18 10.96 14.39
N GLN A 7 -15.47 11.61 13.46
CA GLN A 7 -14.39 10.97 12.73
C GLN A 7 -13.21 10.56 13.61
N SER A 8 -12.83 11.40 14.58
CA SER A 8 -11.78 11.02 15.53
C SER A 8 -12.17 9.78 16.31
N ILE A 9 -13.42 9.69 16.78
CA ILE A 9 -13.93 8.54 17.53
C ILE A 9 -13.96 7.29 16.63
N THR A 10 -14.49 7.38 15.41
CA THR A 10 -14.52 6.23 14.49
C THR A 10 -13.12 5.80 14.07
N ASN A 11 -12.20 6.74 13.87
CA ASN A 11 -10.79 6.44 13.60
C ASN A 11 -10.17 5.67 14.76
N SER A 12 -10.38 6.11 16.01
CA SER A 12 -9.89 5.41 17.19
C SER A 12 -10.46 3.99 17.28
N ILE A 13 -11.77 3.82 17.06
CA ILE A 13 -12.40 2.49 17.05
C ILE A 13 -11.77 1.59 15.98
N ASN A 14 -11.62 2.10 14.75
CA ASN A 14 -11.00 1.36 13.66
C ASN A 14 -9.55 0.98 13.96
N LEU A 15 -8.78 1.88 14.58
CA LEU A 15 -7.40 1.61 15.01
C LEU A 15 -7.36 0.51 16.07
N TYR A 16 -8.18 0.58 17.12
CA TYR A 16 -8.21 -0.45 18.16
C TYR A 16 -8.66 -1.81 17.62
N LEU A 17 -9.71 -1.85 16.80
CA LEU A 17 -10.14 -3.08 16.13
C LEU A 17 -9.04 -3.66 15.26
N GLY A 18 -8.41 -2.81 14.44
CA GLY A 18 -7.29 -3.21 13.61
C GLY A 18 -6.15 -3.80 14.43
N ILE A 19 -5.74 -3.13 15.50
CA ILE A 19 -4.68 -3.60 16.42
C ILE A 19 -5.04 -4.97 16.99
N VAL A 20 -6.26 -5.18 17.48
CA VAL A 20 -6.68 -6.47 18.05
C VAL A 20 -6.63 -7.58 16.98
N ILE A 21 -7.22 -7.35 15.81
CA ILE A 21 -7.24 -8.34 14.72
C ILE A 21 -5.81 -8.60 14.22
N GLY A 22 -5.00 -7.56 14.12
CA GLY A 22 -3.59 -7.66 13.73
C GLY A 22 -2.77 -8.45 14.73
N ALA A 23 -2.93 -8.18 16.02
CA ALA A 23 -2.26 -8.93 17.08
C ALA A 23 -2.66 -10.41 17.04
N ILE A 24 -3.95 -10.72 16.86
CA ILE A 24 -4.42 -12.10 16.70
C ILE A 24 -3.78 -12.75 15.47
N ASN A 25 -3.74 -12.05 14.34
CA ASN A 25 -3.12 -12.59 13.13
C ASN A 25 -1.62 -12.86 13.34
N THR A 26 -0.88 -11.88 13.80
CA THR A 26 0.59 -11.93 13.90
C THR A 26 1.08 -12.85 15.02
N ILE A 27 0.40 -12.87 16.17
CA ILE A 27 0.85 -13.63 17.34
C ILE A 27 0.33 -15.08 17.32
N LEU A 28 -0.89 -15.30 16.82
CA LEU A 28 -1.55 -16.61 16.89
C LEU A 28 -1.68 -17.27 15.53
N ILE A 29 -2.35 -16.62 14.58
CA ILE A 29 -2.78 -17.30 13.35
C ILE A 29 -1.59 -17.56 12.41
N PHE A 30 -0.77 -16.56 12.11
CA PHE A 30 0.38 -16.73 11.20
C PHE A 30 1.38 -17.79 11.69
N PRO A 31 1.85 -17.77 12.96
CA PRO A 31 2.76 -18.79 13.46
C PRO A 31 2.15 -20.19 13.46
N TYR A 32 0.86 -20.32 13.82
CA TYR A 32 0.16 -21.60 13.86
C TYR A 32 -0.01 -22.19 12.44
N VAL A 33 -0.45 -21.36 11.49
CA VAL A 33 -0.76 -21.82 10.12
C VAL A 33 0.51 -22.14 9.32
N PHE A 34 1.60 -21.42 9.55
CA PHE A 34 2.87 -21.61 8.85
C PHE A 34 3.95 -22.29 9.70
N GLU A 35 3.57 -23.00 10.78
CA GLU A 35 4.53 -23.67 11.67
C GLU A 35 5.47 -24.62 10.92
N SER A 36 4.91 -25.35 9.94
CA SER A 36 5.66 -26.29 9.10
C SER A 36 6.55 -25.61 8.05
N ASN A 37 6.19 -24.39 7.61
CA ASN A 37 6.86 -23.67 6.51
C ASN A 37 6.94 -22.16 6.80
N PRO A 38 7.76 -21.72 7.77
CA PRO A 38 7.83 -20.32 8.18
C PRO A 38 8.33 -19.37 7.07
N GLU A 39 9.06 -19.90 6.09
CA GLU A 39 9.49 -19.17 4.88
C GLU A 39 8.33 -18.53 4.11
N TYR A 40 7.15 -19.18 4.12
CA TYR A 40 5.95 -18.65 3.47
C TYR A 40 5.47 -17.35 4.11
N TRP A 41 5.53 -17.27 5.45
CA TRP A 41 5.19 -16.04 6.14
C TRP A 41 6.26 -14.96 5.91
N GLY A 42 7.54 -15.33 5.98
CA GLY A 42 8.65 -14.42 5.66
C GLY A 42 8.51 -13.80 4.26
N LEU A 43 8.16 -14.62 3.26
CA LEU A 43 7.92 -14.16 1.89
C LEU A 43 6.80 -13.11 1.81
N LEU A 44 5.67 -13.31 2.50
CA LEU A 44 4.58 -12.32 2.51
C LEU A 44 5.06 -10.98 3.08
N GLN A 45 5.85 -11.02 4.16
CA GLN A 45 6.38 -9.82 4.79
C GLN A 45 7.36 -9.08 3.88
N ILE A 46 8.25 -9.80 3.19
CA ILE A 46 9.19 -9.21 2.22
C ILE A 46 8.46 -8.60 1.03
N LEU A 47 7.52 -9.32 0.41
CA LEU A 47 6.76 -8.80 -0.72
C LEU A 47 6.02 -7.51 -0.33
N VAL A 48 5.37 -7.48 0.84
CA VAL A 48 4.68 -6.27 1.33
C VAL A 48 5.69 -5.16 1.64
N SER A 49 6.85 -5.47 2.23
CA SER A 49 7.86 -4.48 2.60
C SER A 49 8.50 -3.81 1.38
N TYR A 50 8.93 -4.59 0.39
CA TYR A 50 9.40 -4.04 -0.89
C TYR A 50 8.30 -3.22 -1.56
N SER A 51 7.07 -3.72 -1.59
CA SER A 51 5.96 -3.02 -2.22
C SER A 51 5.65 -1.69 -1.56
N LEU A 52 5.73 -1.60 -0.23
CA LEU A 52 5.54 -0.34 0.50
C LEU A 52 6.66 0.65 0.19
N ILE A 53 7.93 0.21 0.17
CA ILE A 53 9.05 1.08 -0.20
C ILE A 53 8.82 1.62 -1.61
N PHE A 54 8.62 0.73 -2.58
CA PHE A 54 8.46 1.13 -3.98
C PHE A 54 7.19 1.97 -4.23
N SER A 55 6.09 1.72 -3.53
CA SER A 55 4.86 2.51 -3.68
C SER A 55 5.05 3.98 -3.28
N THR A 56 5.85 4.25 -2.24
CA THR A 56 6.11 5.64 -1.82
C THR A 56 6.78 6.48 -2.90
N PHE A 57 7.67 5.86 -3.69
CA PHE A 57 8.34 6.51 -4.81
C PHE A 57 7.46 6.53 -6.07
N SER A 58 6.70 5.45 -6.29
CA SER A 58 5.84 5.27 -7.46
C SER A 58 4.77 6.34 -7.60
N HIS A 59 4.16 6.80 -6.49
CA HIS A 59 3.13 7.85 -6.57
C HIS A 59 3.70 9.28 -6.69
N LEU A 60 5.03 9.48 -6.78
CA LEU A 60 5.71 10.78 -6.97
C LEU A 60 5.23 11.92 -6.04
N GLY A 61 4.96 11.60 -4.78
CA GLY A 61 4.48 12.57 -3.77
C GLY A 61 3.05 13.09 -4.00
N SER A 62 2.31 12.55 -4.98
CA SER A 62 0.94 12.97 -5.29
C SER A 62 -0.05 12.99 -4.10
N PRO A 63 -0.04 12.04 -3.15
CA PRO A 63 -0.95 12.07 -2.00
C PRO A 63 -0.74 13.32 -1.13
N HIS A 64 0.51 13.72 -0.90
CA HIS A 64 0.85 14.89 -0.11
C HIS A 64 0.56 16.21 -0.84
N ILE A 65 0.82 16.27 -2.15
CA ILE A 65 0.42 17.42 -2.97
C ILE A 65 -1.09 17.62 -2.89
N LEU A 66 -1.87 16.52 -2.95
CA LEU A 66 -3.31 16.56 -2.83
C LEU A 66 -3.73 17.22 -1.51
N LEU A 67 -3.28 16.67 -0.37
CA LEU A 67 -3.65 17.20 0.95
C LEU A 67 -3.32 18.70 1.13
N ARG A 68 -2.16 19.16 0.63
CA ARG A 68 -1.74 20.56 0.79
C ARG A 68 -2.49 21.52 -0.14
N TYR A 69 -2.67 21.16 -1.41
CA TYR A 69 -3.18 22.08 -2.43
C TYR A 69 -4.68 21.95 -2.68
N PHE A 70 -5.32 20.87 -2.23
CA PHE A 70 -6.76 20.67 -2.41
C PHE A 70 -7.62 21.78 -1.78
N PRO A 71 -7.35 22.28 -0.56
CA PRO A 71 -8.13 23.38 0.02
C PRO A 71 -7.98 24.71 -0.73
N LYS A 72 -6.86 24.90 -1.45
CA LYS A 72 -6.52 26.14 -2.17
C LYS A 72 -6.85 26.07 -3.66
N ALA A 73 -7.32 24.93 -4.16
CA ALA A 73 -7.53 24.72 -5.58
C ALA A 73 -8.86 25.36 -6.04
N ASN A 74 -8.76 26.33 -6.95
CA ASN A 74 -9.93 26.93 -7.59
C ASN A 74 -10.73 25.89 -8.38
N ASN A 75 -10.05 24.94 -9.03
CA ASN A 75 -10.68 23.85 -9.76
C ASN A 75 -10.16 22.49 -9.26
N LYS A 76 -10.97 21.85 -8.40
CA LYS A 76 -10.61 20.57 -7.76
C LYS A 76 -10.46 19.44 -8.76
N SER A 77 -11.32 19.39 -9.78
CA SER A 77 -11.29 18.34 -10.81
C SER A 77 -9.99 18.33 -11.62
N GLN A 78 -9.45 19.52 -11.92
CA GLN A 78 -8.16 19.68 -12.60
C GLN A 78 -7.01 19.18 -11.72
N LEU A 79 -7.01 19.52 -10.43
CA LEU A 79 -5.99 19.04 -9.49
C LEU A 79 -6.04 17.51 -9.36
N ILE A 80 -7.23 16.93 -9.20
CA ILE A 80 -7.41 15.49 -9.04
C ILE A 80 -6.95 14.76 -10.30
N GLY A 81 -7.40 15.20 -11.49
CA GLY A 81 -6.97 14.62 -12.77
C GLY A 81 -5.46 14.67 -12.94
N PHE A 82 -4.83 15.80 -12.62
CA PHE A 82 -3.39 15.98 -12.71
C PHE A 82 -2.61 15.02 -11.81
N LEU A 83 -3.05 14.88 -10.55
CA LEU A 83 -2.36 14.02 -9.59
C LEU A 83 -2.53 12.53 -9.90
N ILE A 84 -3.69 12.14 -10.43
CA ILE A 84 -3.91 10.77 -10.90
C ILE A 84 -3.03 10.48 -12.12
N SER A 85 -2.91 11.42 -13.06
CA SER A 85 -1.96 11.29 -14.18
C SER A 85 -0.52 11.18 -13.69
N ILE A 86 -0.08 11.99 -12.72
CA ILE A 86 1.26 11.89 -12.14
C ILE A 86 1.47 10.52 -11.48
N CYS A 87 0.52 10.06 -10.68
CA CYS A 87 0.61 8.76 -10.00
C CYS A 87 0.69 7.61 -11.02
N PHE A 88 -0.09 7.68 -12.10
CA PHE A 88 -0.06 6.69 -13.17
C PHE A 88 1.27 6.72 -13.94
N ILE A 89 1.79 7.91 -14.27
CA ILE A 89 3.10 8.06 -14.91
C ILE A 89 4.21 7.52 -13.98
N GLY A 90 4.17 7.85 -12.69
CA GLY A 90 5.14 7.37 -11.71
C GLY A 90 5.08 5.85 -11.53
N TYR A 91 3.89 5.24 -11.60
CA TYR A 91 3.74 3.79 -11.67
C TYR A 91 4.32 3.18 -12.94
N LEU A 92 4.09 3.77 -14.11
CA LEU A 92 4.69 3.29 -15.36
C LEU A 92 6.22 3.37 -15.35
N ILE A 93 6.77 4.46 -14.81
CA ILE A 93 8.22 4.62 -14.63
C ILE A 93 8.75 3.54 -13.70
N PHE A 94 8.08 3.31 -12.56
CA PHE A 94 8.43 2.23 -11.64
C PHE A 94 8.39 0.88 -12.35
N LEU A 95 7.31 0.55 -13.06
CA LEU A 95 7.15 -0.74 -13.75
C LEU A 95 8.28 -0.96 -14.76
N LEU A 96 8.61 0.07 -15.54
CA LEU A 96 9.71 0.00 -16.49
C LEU A 96 11.04 -0.29 -15.78
N ILE A 97 11.38 0.48 -14.75
CA ILE A 97 12.61 0.26 -13.96
C ILE A 97 12.60 -1.13 -13.34
N PHE A 98 11.47 -1.55 -12.77
CA PHE A 98 11.31 -2.83 -12.09
C PHE A 98 11.55 -4.00 -13.04
N VAL A 99 10.97 -4.01 -14.23
CA VAL A 99 11.14 -5.12 -15.20
C VAL A 99 12.60 -5.23 -15.67
N PHE A 100 13.31 -4.11 -15.84
CA PHE A 100 14.72 -4.13 -16.26
C PHE A 100 15.69 -4.45 -15.11
N PHE A 101 15.40 -4.03 -13.89
CA PHE A 101 16.31 -4.15 -12.74
C PHE A 101 15.95 -5.25 -11.74
N GLN A 102 14.81 -5.95 -11.89
CA GLN A 102 14.39 -6.99 -10.94
C GLN A 102 15.45 -8.09 -10.77
N ASN A 103 16.07 -8.54 -11.87
CA ASN A 103 17.09 -9.59 -11.81
C ASN A 103 18.34 -9.08 -11.07
N PHE A 104 18.77 -7.85 -11.36
CA PHE A 104 19.90 -7.22 -10.66
C PHE A 104 19.63 -7.09 -9.16
N LEU A 105 18.41 -6.68 -8.76
CA LEU A 105 18.02 -6.60 -7.35
C LEU A 105 18.07 -7.99 -6.70
N LEU A 106 17.43 -8.99 -7.30
CA LEU A 106 17.36 -10.35 -6.77
C LEU A 106 18.74 -11.01 -6.63
N ASP A 107 19.65 -10.76 -7.57
CA ASP A 107 21.01 -11.29 -7.54
C ASP A 107 21.89 -10.52 -6.56
N SER A 108 21.68 -9.21 -6.39
CA SER A 108 22.43 -8.42 -5.39
C SER A 108 22.07 -8.78 -3.94
N LEU A 109 20.88 -9.35 -3.72
CA LEU A 109 20.34 -9.67 -2.41
C LEU A 109 20.52 -11.14 -2.03
N ASP A 110 21.15 -11.97 -2.89
CA ASP A 110 21.26 -13.42 -2.72
C ASP A 110 19.93 -14.08 -2.29
N SER A 111 18.83 -13.54 -2.83
CA SER A 111 17.47 -13.90 -2.45
C SER A 111 17.16 -15.39 -2.72
N THR A 112 16.35 -16.00 -1.86
CA THR A 112 15.95 -17.40 -2.01
C THR A 112 15.13 -17.61 -3.29
N GLN A 113 15.15 -18.85 -3.82
CA GLN A 113 14.38 -19.20 -5.02
C GLN A 113 12.88 -18.87 -4.86
N LEU A 114 12.34 -19.06 -3.65
CA LEU A 114 10.97 -18.72 -3.28
C LEU A 114 10.66 -17.23 -3.51
N VAL A 115 11.57 -16.34 -3.15
CA VAL A 115 11.43 -14.89 -3.39
C VAL A 115 11.57 -14.57 -4.87
N LYS A 116 12.59 -15.14 -5.54
CA LYS A 116 12.82 -14.93 -6.98
C LYS A 116 11.59 -15.28 -7.83
N ASP A 117 11.00 -16.44 -7.57
CA ASP A 117 9.85 -16.94 -8.32
C ASP A 117 8.60 -16.07 -8.13
N ASN A 118 8.47 -15.38 -6.99
CA ASN A 118 7.29 -14.57 -6.64
C ASN A 118 7.51 -13.06 -6.73
N PHE A 119 8.72 -12.60 -7.08
CA PHE A 119 9.09 -11.19 -7.03
C PHE A 119 8.25 -10.31 -7.97
N TYR A 120 7.83 -10.85 -9.11
CA TYR A 120 6.98 -10.16 -10.08
C TYR A 120 5.67 -9.62 -9.48
N LEU A 121 5.21 -10.21 -8.38
CA LEU A 121 3.96 -9.84 -7.70
C LEU A 121 4.03 -8.49 -6.98
N ILE A 122 5.25 -8.00 -6.71
CA ILE A 122 5.48 -6.64 -6.19
C ILE A 122 4.87 -5.60 -7.14
N GLY A 123 4.91 -5.81 -8.46
CA GLY A 123 4.31 -4.89 -9.42
C GLY A 123 2.83 -4.62 -9.14
N PHE A 124 2.05 -5.68 -8.87
CA PHE A 124 0.62 -5.57 -8.55
C PHE A 124 0.36 -4.93 -7.19
N LEU A 125 1.18 -5.26 -6.19
CA LEU A 125 1.08 -4.66 -4.86
C LEU A 125 1.41 -3.17 -4.89
N VAL A 126 2.48 -2.77 -5.59
CA VAL A 126 2.88 -1.37 -5.77
C VAL A 126 1.77 -0.59 -6.47
N PHE A 127 1.16 -1.15 -7.51
CA PHE A 127 -0.01 -0.54 -8.15
C PHE A 127 -1.12 -0.29 -7.12
N SER A 128 -1.57 -1.33 -6.41
CA SER A 128 -2.66 -1.20 -5.45
C SER A 128 -2.36 -0.17 -4.35
N LEU A 129 -1.17 -0.24 -3.75
CA LEU A 129 -0.77 0.63 -2.64
C LEU A 129 -0.68 2.10 -3.10
N SER A 130 -0.01 2.36 -4.22
CA SER A 130 0.21 3.73 -4.72
C SER A 130 -1.12 4.44 -5.02
N PHE A 131 -2.03 3.75 -5.69
CA PHE A 131 -3.34 4.31 -6.01
C PHE A 131 -4.25 4.40 -4.78
N PHE A 132 -4.17 3.44 -3.86
CA PHE A 132 -4.88 3.53 -2.59
C PHE A 132 -4.44 4.74 -1.77
N ASP A 133 -3.14 5.05 -1.69
CA ASP A 133 -2.62 6.20 -0.95
C ASP A 133 -3.09 7.54 -1.53
N LEU A 134 -3.15 7.64 -2.86
CA LEU A 134 -3.72 8.80 -3.55
C LEU A 134 -5.21 8.97 -3.21
N LEU A 135 -6.00 7.90 -3.35
CA LEU A 135 -7.44 7.94 -3.02
C LEU A 135 -7.67 8.23 -1.53
N SER A 136 -6.82 7.71 -0.66
CA SER A 136 -6.89 7.94 0.79
C SER A 136 -6.69 9.42 1.10
N SER A 137 -5.73 10.06 0.44
CA SER A 137 -5.50 11.50 0.55
C SER A 137 -6.64 12.34 -0.03
N LEU A 138 -7.29 11.86 -1.09
CA LEU A 138 -8.49 12.47 -1.65
C LEU A 138 -9.66 12.41 -0.66
N SER A 139 -9.91 11.24 -0.06
CA SER A 139 -10.95 11.05 0.96
C SER A 139 -10.72 11.97 2.16
N ARG A 140 -9.49 12.00 2.69
CA ARG A 140 -9.09 12.88 3.80
C ARG A 140 -9.24 14.36 3.45
N SER A 141 -9.06 14.72 2.18
CA SER A 141 -9.26 16.11 1.71
C SER A 141 -10.73 16.54 1.70
N TYR A 142 -11.67 15.59 1.59
CA TYR A 142 -13.10 15.79 1.83
C TYR A 142 -13.48 15.62 3.30
N LEU A 143 -12.50 15.67 4.19
CA LEU A 143 -12.60 15.40 5.61
C LEU A 143 -12.93 13.93 5.93
N ASP A 144 -13.16 13.02 4.99
CA ASP A 144 -13.41 11.61 5.34
C ASP A 144 -12.10 10.84 5.59
N SER A 145 -11.67 10.82 6.85
CA SER A 145 -10.50 10.04 7.30
C SER A 145 -10.85 8.63 7.79
N SER A 146 -12.13 8.36 8.10
CA SER A 146 -12.56 7.11 8.71
C SER A 146 -12.56 5.95 7.74
N THR A 147 -13.02 6.19 6.51
CA THR A 147 -13.06 5.14 5.50
C THR A 147 -11.67 4.63 5.12
N PRO A 148 -10.65 5.46 4.79
CA PRO A 148 -9.32 4.93 4.49
C PRO A 148 -8.67 4.21 5.68
N VAL A 149 -8.88 4.69 6.92
CA VAL A 149 -8.36 4.02 8.13
C VAL A 149 -8.97 2.63 8.32
N PHE A 150 -10.28 2.47 8.09
CA PHE A 150 -10.91 1.15 8.12
C PHE A 150 -10.28 0.18 7.11
N PHE A 151 -10.03 0.64 5.87
CA PHE A 151 -9.42 -0.19 4.84
C PHE A 151 -7.95 -0.55 5.12
N SER A 152 -7.19 0.34 5.77
CA SER A 152 -5.78 0.08 6.12
C SER A 152 -5.64 -0.80 7.35
N GLU A 153 -6.48 -0.61 8.36
CA GLU A 153 -6.31 -1.26 9.66
C GLU A 153 -7.16 -2.52 9.83
N VAL A 154 -8.38 -2.53 9.31
CA VAL A 154 -9.37 -3.59 9.59
C VAL A 154 -9.58 -4.49 8.38
N PHE A 155 -9.87 -3.92 7.21
CA PHE A 155 -10.28 -4.70 6.03
C PHE A 155 -9.23 -5.73 5.60
N ILE A 156 -7.98 -5.31 5.37
CA ILE A 156 -6.91 -6.24 4.96
C ILE A 156 -6.72 -7.32 6.02
N ARG A 157 -6.67 -6.93 7.31
CA ARG A 157 -6.38 -7.87 8.39
C ARG A 157 -7.48 -8.92 8.48
N LEU A 158 -8.76 -8.53 8.43
CA LEU A 158 -9.89 -9.46 8.40
C LEU A 158 -9.85 -10.39 7.19
N CYS A 159 -9.66 -9.85 5.99
CA CYS A 159 -9.61 -10.67 4.77
C CYS A 159 -8.45 -11.67 4.82
N VAL A 160 -7.28 -11.26 5.32
CA VAL A 160 -6.12 -12.13 5.50
C VAL A 160 -6.38 -13.16 6.61
N SER A 161 -7.03 -12.81 7.72
CA SER A 161 -7.44 -13.79 8.75
C SER A 161 -8.30 -14.89 8.14
N ILE A 162 -9.32 -14.50 7.35
CA ILE A 162 -10.22 -15.45 6.69
C ILE A 162 -9.43 -16.33 5.71
N LEU A 163 -8.53 -15.74 4.93
CA LEU A 163 -7.71 -16.47 3.97
C LEU A 163 -6.77 -17.48 4.67
N LEU A 164 -6.19 -17.12 5.81
CA LEU A 164 -5.36 -18.01 6.63
C LEU A 164 -6.16 -19.19 7.17
N ILE A 165 -7.39 -18.95 7.64
CA ILE A 165 -8.28 -20.01 8.11
C ILE A 165 -8.61 -20.98 6.96
N ILE A 166 -8.91 -20.47 5.77
CA ILE A 166 -9.19 -21.30 4.58
C ILE A 166 -7.98 -22.15 4.21
N TYR A 167 -6.78 -21.58 4.24
CA TYR A 167 -5.54 -22.32 3.96
C TYR A 167 -5.23 -23.37 5.03
N ASN A 168 -5.50 -23.08 6.31
CA ASN A 168 -5.31 -24.02 7.41
C ASN A 168 -6.18 -25.28 7.31
N TYR A 169 -7.37 -25.16 6.70
CA TYR A 169 -8.22 -26.31 6.39
C TYR A 169 -7.84 -27.02 5.08
N GLU A 170 -6.68 -26.69 4.50
CA GLU A 170 -6.13 -27.29 3.28
C GLU A 170 -7.04 -27.16 2.04
N PHE A 171 -7.99 -26.20 2.05
CA PHE A 171 -8.86 -25.95 0.89
C PHE A 171 -8.11 -25.38 -0.33
N ILE A 172 -6.94 -24.77 -0.10
CA ILE A 172 -6.13 -24.12 -1.13
C ILE A 172 -4.64 -24.41 -0.91
N ASN A 173 -3.87 -24.46 -2.00
CA ASN A 173 -2.41 -24.59 -1.95
C ASN A 173 -1.75 -23.22 -1.69
N PHE A 174 -0.47 -23.23 -1.31
CA PHE A 174 0.28 -21.99 -1.01
C PHE A 174 0.30 -20.99 -2.19
N ASN A 175 0.50 -21.46 -3.43
CA ASN A 175 0.49 -20.58 -4.60
C ASN A 175 -0.89 -19.89 -4.77
N SER A 176 -1.98 -20.62 -4.58
CA SER A 176 -3.34 -20.06 -4.63
C SER A 176 -3.58 -19.08 -3.47
N PHE A 177 -3.10 -19.40 -2.27
CA PHE A 177 -3.11 -18.50 -1.12
C PHE A 177 -2.39 -17.18 -1.44
N LEU A 178 -1.19 -17.26 -2.02
CA LEU A 178 -0.36 -16.11 -2.34
C LEU A 178 -1.05 -15.21 -3.40
N ILE A 179 -1.61 -15.79 -4.46
CA ILE A 179 -2.38 -15.03 -5.45
C ILE A 179 -3.60 -14.36 -4.82
N LEU A 180 -4.37 -15.09 -4.00
CA LEU A 180 -5.53 -14.54 -3.29
C LEU A 180 -5.14 -13.43 -2.31
N PHE A 181 -3.98 -13.54 -1.67
CA PHE A 181 -3.43 -12.50 -0.80
C PHE A 181 -3.22 -11.20 -1.57
N ILE A 182 -2.66 -11.25 -2.78
CA ILE A 182 -2.49 -10.07 -3.64
C ILE A 182 -3.84 -9.54 -4.14
N VAL A 183 -4.76 -10.45 -4.46
CA VAL A 183 -6.14 -10.09 -4.82
C VAL A 183 -6.82 -9.33 -3.68
N ILE A 184 -6.55 -9.62 -2.40
CA ILE A 184 -7.07 -8.83 -1.26
C ILE A 184 -6.57 -7.38 -1.30
N TYR A 185 -5.30 -7.16 -1.63
CA TYR A 185 -4.77 -5.81 -1.80
C TYR A 185 -5.41 -5.12 -3.00
N LEU A 186 -5.54 -5.79 -4.14
CA LEU A 186 -6.22 -5.24 -5.32
C LEU A 186 -7.70 -4.94 -5.04
N SER A 187 -8.39 -5.82 -4.32
CA SER A 187 -9.80 -5.64 -3.96
C SER A 187 -9.97 -4.49 -2.99
N LYS A 188 -9.04 -4.29 -2.03
CA LYS A 188 -9.00 -3.08 -1.19
C LYS A 188 -8.99 -1.82 -2.06
N PHE A 189 -8.10 -1.75 -3.05
CA PHE A 189 -8.04 -0.61 -3.95
C PHE A 189 -9.35 -0.43 -4.74
N LEU A 190 -9.86 -1.48 -5.37
CA LEU A 190 -11.06 -1.41 -6.22
C LEU A 190 -12.34 -1.08 -5.45
N LEU A 191 -12.52 -1.66 -4.26
CA LEU A 191 -13.64 -1.36 -3.38
C LEU A 191 -13.57 0.09 -2.90
N PHE A 192 -12.38 0.55 -2.52
CA PHE A 192 -12.19 1.93 -2.10
C PHE A 192 -12.44 2.91 -3.25
N LEU A 193 -11.93 2.63 -4.45
CA LEU A 193 -12.22 3.40 -5.67
C LEU A 193 -13.73 3.49 -5.92
N SER A 194 -14.46 2.37 -5.78
CA SER A 194 -15.92 2.34 -5.96
C SER A 194 -16.64 3.23 -4.94
N ILE A 195 -16.16 3.31 -3.71
CA ILE A 195 -16.70 4.23 -2.69
C ILE A 195 -16.43 5.69 -3.09
N GLN A 196 -15.22 6.01 -3.56
CA GLN A 196 -14.87 7.37 -3.99
C GLN A 196 -15.70 7.84 -5.20
N LEU A 197 -16.02 6.93 -6.12
CA LEU A 197 -16.92 7.20 -7.24
C LEU A 197 -18.35 7.45 -6.76
N LYS A 198 -18.89 6.59 -5.87
CA LYS A 198 -20.23 6.76 -5.30
C LYS A 198 -20.40 8.08 -4.53
N ASN A 199 -19.35 8.52 -3.85
CA ASN A 199 -19.35 9.78 -3.10
C ASN A 199 -19.17 11.02 -4.01
N ASN A 200 -19.02 10.84 -5.33
CA ASN A 200 -18.74 11.90 -6.30
C ASN A 200 -17.47 12.71 -5.97
N TYR A 201 -16.51 12.13 -5.24
CA TYR A 201 -15.25 12.81 -4.93
C TYR A 201 -14.29 12.83 -6.12
N LEU A 202 -14.48 11.92 -7.07
CA LEU A 202 -13.71 11.79 -8.31
C LEU A 202 -14.40 12.50 -9.47
N THR A 203 -14.16 13.81 -9.59
CA THR A 203 -14.52 14.58 -10.78
C THR A 203 -13.26 14.81 -11.61
N PHE A 204 -13.25 14.37 -12.87
CA PHE A 204 -12.07 14.45 -13.74
C PHE A 204 -12.19 15.62 -14.72
N SER A 205 -11.12 16.39 -14.86
CA SER A 205 -10.94 17.26 -16.02
C SER A 205 -9.48 17.24 -16.44
N PHE A 206 -9.20 16.88 -17.70
CA PHE A 206 -7.85 16.80 -18.27
C PHE A 206 -7.31 18.15 -18.78
N ASN A 207 -7.90 19.27 -18.33
CA ASN A 207 -7.41 20.61 -18.65
C ASN A 207 -6.38 21.06 -17.62
N PHE A 208 -5.11 21.02 -17.99
CA PHE A 208 -3.98 21.35 -17.11
C PHE A 208 -3.48 22.80 -17.22
N SER A 209 -4.16 23.67 -17.97
CA SER A 209 -3.69 25.02 -18.33
C SER A 209 -3.43 25.94 -17.13
N ASN A 210 -4.15 25.77 -16.02
CA ASN A 210 -4.07 26.66 -14.85
C ASN A 210 -3.31 26.06 -13.66
N ILE A 211 -2.57 24.96 -13.86
CA ILE A 211 -1.84 24.30 -12.77
C ILE A 211 -0.36 24.72 -12.79
N ASN A 212 0.12 25.28 -11.67
CA ASN A 212 1.55 25.50 -11.47
C ASN A 212 2.29 24.18 -11.21
N ILE A 213 2.62 23.46 -12.29
CA ILE A 213 3.22 22.11 -12.26
C ILE A 213 4.54 22.12 -11.49
N LYS A 214 5.41 23.10 -11.75
CA LYS A 214 6.77 23.17 -11.18
C LYS A 214 6.76 23.28 -9.66
N GLU A 215 5.88 24.12 -9.11
CA GLU A 215 5.78 24.32 -7.66
C GLU A 215 5.24 23.06 -6.96
N LYS A 216 4.18 22.46 -7.51
CA LYS A 216 3.57 21.24 -6.96
C LYS A 216 4.54 20.07 -7.00
N PHE A 217 5.25 19.89 -8.11
CA PHE A 217 6.26 18.84 -8.26
C PHE A 217 7.45 19.04 -7.31
N LYS A 218 7.94 20.29 -7.17
CA LYS A 218 9.02 20.62 -6.21
C LYS A 218 8.59 20.29 -4.78
N TYR A 219 7.37 20.65 -4.39
CA TYR A 219 6.82 20.28 -3.08
C TYR A 219 6.69 18.77 -2.92
N GLY A 220 6.12 18.08 -3.92
CA GLY A 220 5.99 16.63 -3.91
C GLY A 220 7.32 15.92 -3.73
N PHE A 221 8.37 16.39 -4.42
CA PHE A 221 9.72 15.84 -4.30
C PHE A 221 10.30 16.00 -2.89
N TYR A 222 10.18 17.19 -2.27
CA TYR A 222 10.63 17.39 -0.89
C TYR A 222 9.90 16.51 0.12
N VAL A 223 8.58 16.33 -0.05
CA VAL A 223 7.82 15.49 0.88
C VAL A 223 8.08 14.00 0.62
N LEU A 224 8.28 13.62 -0.64
CA LEU A 224 8.64 12.26 -1.01
C LEU A 224 10.01 11.87 -0.46
N THR A 225 11.01 12.76 -0.48
CA THR A 225 12.31 12.43 0.12
C THR A 225 12.22 12.31 1.64
N ALA A 226 11.42 13.16 2.29
CA ALA A 226 11.21 13.09 3.74
C ALA A 226 10.35 11.89 4.18
N GLY A 227 9.29 11.56 3.43
CA GLY A 227 8.39 10.43 3.73
C GLY A 227 8.98 9.10 3.30
N GLY A 228 9.65 9.05 2.15
CA GLY A 228 10.32 7.86 1.62
C GLY A 228 11.47 7.41 2.52
N SER A 229 12.24 8.34 3.09
CA SER A 229 13.29 7.98 4.06
C SER A 229 12.70 7.33 5.32
N ALA A 230 11.59 7.85 5.85
CA ALA A 230 10.91 7.25 6.99
C ALA A 230 10.39 5.84 6.68
N VAL A 231 9.81 5.63 5.49
CA VAL A 231 9.32 4.30 5.09
C VAL A 231 10.46 3.31 4.89
N ILE A 232 11.55 3.72 4.25
CA ILE A 232 12.76 2.88 4.12
C ILE A 232 13.25 2.46 5.50
N VAL A 233 13.44 3.41 6.42
CA VAL A 233 13.91 3.12 7.78
C VAL A 233 12.98 2.16 8.51
N SER A 234 11.65 2.32 8.35
CA SER A 234 10.66 1.45 8.99
C SER A 234 10.58 0.02 8.44
N ARG A 235 11.25 -0.27 7.32
CA ARG A 235 11.27 -1.57 6.66
C ARG A 235 12.67 -2.14 6.50
N PHE A 236 13.68 -1.37 6.88
CA PHE A 236 15.07 -1.72 6.67
C PHE A 236 15.48 -2.94 7.49
N ASP A 237 14.93 -3.06 8.69
CA ASP A 237 15.07 -4.22 9.58
C ASP A 237 14.65 -5.53 8.90
N ILE A 238 13.46 -5.56 8.28
CA ILE A 238 12.93 -6.73 7.57
C ILE A 238 13.87 -7.14 6.42
N LEU A 239 14.34 -6.15 5.64
CA LEU A 239 15.27 -6.40 4.53
C LEU A 239 16.65 -6.87 5.01
N MET A 240 17.14 -6.35 6.14
CA MET A 240 18.40 -6.79 6.72
C MET A 240 18.31 -8.23 7.23
N ILE A 241 17.20 -8.62 7.85
CA ILE A 241 17.01 -9.99 8.35
C ILE A 241 16.98 -10.99 7.19
N GLU A 242 16.31 -10.65 6.08
CA GLU A 242 16.32 -11.46 4.86
C GLU A 242 17.74 -11.67 4.35
N TYR A 243 18.53 -10.59 4.25
CA TYR A 243 19.85 -10.62 3.65
C TYR A 243 20.91 -11.29 4.54
N PHE A 244 20.91 -11.03 5.84
CA PHE A 244 21.98 -11.46 6.74
C PHE A 244 21.71 -12.79 7.46
N ILE A 245 20.44 -13.19 7.60
CA ILE A 245 20.08 -14.38 8.38
C ILE A 245 19.44 -15.42 7.47
N ASP A 246 18.13 -15.30 7.21
CA ASP A 246 17.38 -16.16 6.30
C ASP A 246 15.92 -15.68 6.18
N LEU A 247 15.23 -16.11 5.12
CA LEU A 247 13.81 -15.87 4.88
C LEU A 247 12.92 -16.34 6.05
N LYS A 248 13.28 -17.49 6.66
CA LYS A 248 12.57 -18.03 7.81
C LYS A 248 12.58 -17.08 9.02
N HIS A 249 13.66 -16.34 9.22
CA HIS A 249 13.79 -15.43 10.36
C HIS A 249 13.02 -14.15 10.18
N VAL A 250 12.70 -13.75 8.94
CA VAL A 250 11.78 -12.63 8.68
C VAL A 250 10.38 -12.93 9.20
N ALA A 251 10.01 -14.20 9.34
CA ALA A 251 8.74 -14.57 9.93
C ALA A 251 8.62 -14.13 11.41
N TYR A 252 9.72 -14.11 12.17
CA TYR A 252 9.71 -14.02 13.63
C TYR A 252 10.14 -12.65 14.19
#